data_AF-A0A1G8PRL7-F1
#
_entry.id   AF-A0A1G8PRL7-F1
#
_cell.length_a   1.000
_cell.length_b   1.000
_cell.length_c   1.000
_cell.angle_alpha   90.00
_cell.angle_beta   90.00
_cell.angle_gamma   90.00
#
_symmetry.space_group_name_H-M   'P 1'
#
loop_
_entity.id
_entity.type
_entity.pdbx_description
1 polymer ?
#
loop_
_entity_poly.entity_id
_entity_poly.type
_entity_poly.pdbx_seq_one_letter_code
_entity_poly.pdbx_strand_id
1 'polypeptide(L)'
;MSAPAKSQSTAAKTDTNARTRVTDKQVVATRLLGGSVKRSYDPAIDIDWKAPLDPERFYLPQTMSTLYGTPLWEGMSQQQRIELSRQELANILSVGIWFENLLIQGLARMILHNDPTAPHVHYSLTEMGDETRHMVMFGRVIETIGAQPFMLSKTQLAVISRVPAGLRGTMLWVAALVGEEIFDTLQREMIADPELQPIVSQLMRIHVTEEARHIRYAREGVLRRVNEASRFDRATVSRMSGIGGPLMAYAFTNPEIYRRVGLDPKVARAQALANPLHIANKKRGFASLGKFLMENGMLAPVAQRAWRRNGFLD
;
A
#
# COMPACT_ATOMS: atom_id res chain seq x y z
N MET A 1 -2.85 -51.36 57.40
CA MET A 1 -3.23 -52.09 56.16
C MET A 1 -3.80 -51.03 55.20
N SER A 2 -3.00 -50.47 54.28
CA SER A 2 -2.74 -50.97 52.91
C SER A 2 -4.07 -51.25 52.17
N ALA A 3 -4.45 -50.66 51.02
CA ALA A 3 -3.73 -50.04 49.91
C ALA A 3 -4.74 -49.18 49.05
N PRO A 4 -4.30 -48.47 47.97
CA PRO A 4 -4.91 -47.22 47.46
C PRO A 4 -5.62 -47.33 46.08
N ALA A 5 -5.92 -46.15 45.48
CA ALA A 5 -6.19 -45.81 44.07
C ALA A 5 -7.65 -45.33 43.79
N LYS A 6 -7.95 -44.35 42.92
CA LYS A 6 -7.25 -43.81 41.73
C LYS A 6 -7.51 -42.30 41.59
N SER A 7 -6.44 -41.57 41.29
CA SER A 7 -6.45 -40.27 40.63
C SER A 7 -7.04 -40.44 39.21
N GLN A 8 -8.14 -39.74 38.91
CA GLN A 8 -8.59 -39.54 37.54
C GLN A 8 -7.97 -38.26 37.01
N SER A 9 -6.92 -38.45 36.21
CA SER A 9 -6.40 -37.48 35.26
C SER A 9 -7.50 -37.13 34.25
N THR A 10 -8.12 -35.96 34.40
CA THR A 10 -8.83 -35.31 33.31
C THR A 10 -7.80 -34.57 32.47
N ALA A 11 -7.23 -35.29 31.51
CA ALA A 11 -6.46 -34.69 30.43
C ALA A 11 -7.37 -33.69 29.70
N ALA A 12 -7.10 -32.40 29.94
CA ALA A 12 -7.64 -31.33 29.14
C ALA A 12 -7.17 -31.57 27.69
N LYS A 13 -8.11 -32.00 26.83
CA LYS A 13 -7.91 -31.95 25.39
C LYS A 13 -7.79 -30.47 25.03
N THR A 14 -6.57 -29.99 24.92
CA THR A 14 -6.24 -28.72 24.29
C THR A 14 -6.66 -28.81 22.84
N ASP A 15 -7.86 -28.30 22.56
CA ASP A 15 -8.41 -28.15 21.23
C ASP A 15 -7.51 -27.20 20.43
N THR A 16 -6.51 -27.78 19.76
CA THR A 16 -5.52 -27.09 18.96
C THR A 16 -6.15 -26.82 17.59
N ASN A 17 -7.12 -25.92 17.57
CA ASN A 17 -7.73 -25.43 16.34
C ASN A 17 -7.98 -23.93 16.45
N ALA A 18 -6.90 -23.17 16.68
CA ALA A 18 -6.88 -21.73 16.44
C ALA A 18 -6.86 -21.45 14.93
N ARG A 19 -7.90 -21.89 14.21
CA ARG A 19 -8.25 -21.27 12.93
C ARG A 19 -8.79 -19.90 13.29
N THR A 20 -8.11 -18.84 12.85
CA THR A 20 -8.53 -17.45 12.97
C THR A 20 -10.04 -17.35 12.75
N ARG A 21 -10.79 -17.01 13.81
CA ARG A 21 -12.26 -16.94 13.75
C ARG A 21 -12.62 -15.82 12.78
N VAL A 22 -12.99 -16.19 11.55
CA VAL A 22 -13.37 -15.23 10.51
C VAL A 22 -14.59 -14.46 11.00
N THR A 23 -14.46 -13.14 11.14
CA THR A 23 -15.53 -12.30 11.66
C THR A 23 -16.52 -11.98 10.55
N ASP A 24 -17.82 -11.93 10.89
CA ASP A 24 -18.87 -11.56 9.94
C ASP A 24 -18.62 -10.17 9.33
N LYS A 25 -18.90 -10.05 8.01
CA LYS A 25 -18.59 -8.82 7.26
C LYS A 25 -19.38 -7.61 7.75
N GLN A 26 -20.61 -7.80 8.23
CA GLN A 26 -21.43 -6.70 8.74
C GLN A 26 -20.90 -6.22 10.07
N VAL A 27 -20.53 -7.14 10.98
CA VAL A 27 -19.92 -6.79 12.27
C VAL A 27 -18.63 -6.00 12.10
N VAL A 28 -17.76 -6.42 11.17
CA VAL A 28 -16.53 -5.68 10.85
C VAL A 28 -16.87 -4.29 10.31
N ALA A 29 -17.77 -4.20 9.33
CA ALA A 29 -18.14 -2.94 8.71
C ALA A 29 -18.78 -1.95 9.70
N THR A 30 -19.73 -2.39 10.55
CA THR A 30 -20.36 -1.54 11.56
C THR A 30 -19.34 -0.93 12.52
N ARG A 31 -18.35 -1.72 12.96
CA ARG A 31 -17.27 -1.20 13.80
C ARG A 31 -16.42 -0.15 13.08
N LEU A 32 -16.05 -0.42 11.83
CA LEU A 32 -15.20 0.49 11.05
C LEU A 32 -15.95 1.78 10.67
N LEU A 33 -17.25 1.72 10.39
CA LEU A 33 -18.11 2.89 10.21
C LEU A 33 -18.08 3.80 11.43
N GLY A 34 -18.23 3.24 12.64
CA GLY A 34 -18.10 4.01 13.88
C GLY A 34 -16.72 4.65 14.08
N GLY A 35 -15.66 4.04 13.55
CA GLY A 35 -14.31 4.61 13.53
C GLY A 35 -14.13 5.74 12.50
N SER A 36 -14.77 5.63 11.35
CA SER A 36 -14.65 6.58 10.23
C SER A 36 -15.24 7.94 10.60
N VAL A 37 -16.39 7.97 11.27
CA VAL A 37 -17.00 9.22 11.78
C VAL A 37 -16.07 10.04 12.66
N LYS A 38 -15.10 9.40 13.35
CA LYS A 38 -14.18 10.07 14.27
C LYS A 38 -12.84 10.44 13.65
N ARG A 39 -12.51 9.90 12.47
CA ARG A 39 -11.16 9.92 11.88
C ARG A 39 -11.20 9.95 10.35
N SER A 40 -12.19 10.62 9.79
CA SER A 40 -12.18 11.06 8.39
C SER A 40 -11.82 12.54 8.37
N TYR A 41 -10.89 12.93 7.51
CA TYR A 41 -10.38 14.29 7.41
C TYR A 41 -10.89 14.95 6.12
N ASP A 42 -11.16 16.26 6.20
CA ASP A 42 -11.43 17.10 5.05
C ASP A 42 -10.12 17.78 4.61
N PRO A 43 -9.58 17.44 3.43
CA PRO A 43 -8.33 18.00 2.98
C PRO A 43 -8.37 19.51 2.75
N ALA A 44 -9.56 20.11 2.58
CA ALA A 44 -9.68 21.56 2.49
C ALA A 44 -9.45 22.27 3.83
N ILE A 45 -9.63 21.57 4.95
CA ILE A 45 -9.61 22.13 6.31
C ILE A 45 -8.39 21.63 7.10
N ASP A 46 -8.07 20.34 7.00
CA ASP A 46 -7.13 19.66 7.89
C ASP A 46 -5.66 19.76 7.45
N ILE A 47 -5.39 20.44 6.33
CA ILE A 47 -4.05 20.69 5.82
C ILE A 47 -3.81 22.19 5.66
N ASP A 48 -2.70 22.68 6.22
CA ASP A 48 -2.26 24.05 6.01
C ASP A 48 -1.55 24.21 4.65
N TRP A 49 -2.35 24.40 3.60
CA TRP A 49 -1.86 24.61 2.23
C TRP A 49 -1.08 25.92 2.03
N LYS A 50 -1.09 26.83 3.00
CA LYS A 50 -0.37 28.11 2.93
C LYS A 50 0.95 28.07 3.69
N ALA A 51 1.24 26.98 4.39
CA ALA A 51 2.50 26.79 5.07
C ALA A 51 3.67 26.95 4.08
N PRO A 52 4.70 27.75 4.41
CA PRO A 52 5.85 27.92 3.54
C PRO A 52 6.64 26.61 3.42
N LEU A 53 7.19 26.37 2.23
CA LEU A 53 8.15 25.28 2.01
C LEU A 53 9.54 25.72 2.43
N ASP A 54 10.27 24.81 3.07
CA ASP A 54 11.65 25.03 3.45
C ASP A 54 12.57 24.54 2.31
N PRO A 55 13.37 25.40 1.67
CA PRO A 55 14.20 25.01 0.53
C PRO A 55 15.32 24.02 0.88
N GLU A 56 15.66 23.86 2.16
CA GLU A 56 16.72 22.96 2.62
C GLU A 56 16.20 21.58 3.04
N ARG A 57 14.87 21.44 3.20
CA ARG A 57 14.23 20.19 3.60
C ARG A 57 13.92 19.26 2.45
N PHE A 58 14.03 17.97 2.75
CA PHE A 58 13.68 16.89 1.84
C PHE A 58 12.18 16.61 1.83
N TYR A 59 11.70 16.05 0.73
CA TYR A 59 10.30 15.63 0.54
C TYR A 59 10.08 14.15 0.87
N LEU A 60 11.16 13.41 1.11
CA LEU A 60 11.21 12.04 1.63
C LEU A 60 12.42 11.96 2.58
N PRO A 61 12.41 11.09 3.60
CA PRO A 61 13.62 10.79 4.35
C PRO A 61 14.74 10.38 3.40
N GLN A 62 15.95 10.90 3.61
CA GLN A 62 17.08 10.65 2.70
C GLN A 62 17.34 9.15 2.55
N THR A 63 17.26 8.40 3.65
CA THR A 63 17.43 6.94 3.68
C THR A 63 16.41 6.17 2.86
N MET A 64 15.29 6.80 2.50
CA MET A 64 14.24 6.22 1.64
C MET A 64 14.46 6.52 0.15
N SER A 65 15.30 7.49 -0.19
CA SER A 65 15.58 7.80 -1.60
C SER A 65 16.24 6.62 -2.31
N THR A 66 15.85 6.37 -3.56
CA THR A 66 16.28 5.17 -4.29
C THR A 66 17.79 5.13 -4.56
N LEU A 67 18.43 6.30 -4.61
CA LEU A 67 19.87 6.43 -4.84
C LEU A 67 20.69 6.58 -3.55
N TYR A 68 20.06 6.68 -2.38
CA TYR A 68 20.79 6.94 -1.13
C TYR A 68 21.93 5.93 -0.90
N GLY A 69 23.13 6.44 -0.61
CA GLY A 69 24.35 5.64 -0.38
C GLY A 69 24.98 5.04 -1.63
N THR A 70 24.49 5.35 -2.84
CA THR A 70 25.12 4.94 -4.10
C THR A 70 26.22 5.92 -4.54
N PRO A 71 27.18 5.51 -5.39
CA PRO A 71 28.17 6.44 -5.94
C PRO A 71 27.55 7.66 -6.64
N LEU A 72 26.40 7.48 -7.32
CA LEU A 72 25.70 8.60 -7.95
C LEU A 72 25.18 9.59 -6.92
N TRP A 73 24.62 9.11 -5.80
CA TRP A 73 24.16 9.98 -4.71
C TRP A 73 25.30 10.75 -4.04
N GLU A 74 26.44 10.09 -3.80
CA GLU A 74 27.61 10.75 -3.24
C GLU A 74 28.15 11.87 -4.15
N GLY A 75 28.02 11.70 -5.47
CA GLY A 75 28.36 12.73 -6.45
C GLY A 75 27.31 13.83 -6.66
N MET A 76 26.10 13.69 -6.11
CA MET A 76 25.04 14.70 -6.25
C MET A 76 25.24 15.87 -5.29
N SER A 77 24.93 17.08 -5.75
CA SER A 77 24.81 18.24 -4.86
C SER A 77 23.63 18.10 -3.89
N GLN A 78 23.62 18.87 -2.81
CA GLN A 78 22.49 18.90 -1.89
C GLN A 78 21.18 19.29 -2.61
N GLN A 79 21.21 20.27 -3.52
CA GLN A 79 20.02 20.64 -4.28
C GLN A 79 19.52 19.49 -5.17
N GLN A 80 20.41 18.72 -5.80
CA GLN A 80 20.00 17.56 -6.59
C GLN A 80 19.38 16.46 -5.72
N ARG A 81 19.88 16.26 -4.48
CA ARG A 81 19.32 15.28 -3.54
C ARG A 81 17.92 15.69 -3.07
N ILE A 82 17.71 16.98 -2.77
CA ILE A 82 16.40 17.54 -2.43
C ILE A 82 15.44 17.41 -3.62
N GLU A 83 15.89 17.79 -4.82
CA GLU A 83 15.10 17.68 -6.05
C GLU A 83 14.73 16.21 -6.37
N LEU A 84 15.65 15.27 -6.16
CA LEU A 84 15.35 13.84 -6.30
C LEU A 84 14.24 13.41 -5.35
N SER A 85 14.31 13.78 -4.07
CA SER A 85 13.25 13.44 -3.11
C SER A 85 11.89 14.04 -3.52
N ARG A 86 11.88 15.25 -4.10
CA ARG A 86 10.68 15.91 -4.59
C ARG A 86 10.07 15.18 -5.78
N GLN A 87 10.90 14.73 -6.73
CA GLN A 87 10.46 13.96 -7.89
C GLN A 87 9.99 12.55 -7.51
N GLU A 88 10.68 11.89 -6.58
CA GLU A 88 10.28 10.59 -6.06
C GLU A 88 8.93 10.67 -5.33
N LEU A 89 8.73 11.68 -4.47
CA LEU A 89 7.44 11.94 -3.83
C LEU A 89 6.35 12.19 -4.88
N ALA A 90 6.57 13.13 -5.82
CA ALA A 90 5.57 13.47 -6.83
C ALA A 90 5.17 12.25 -7.68
N ASN A 91 6.11 11.37 -8.00
CA ASN A 91 5.83 10.11 -8.68
C ASN A 91 5.00 9.16 -7.81
N ILE A 92 5.36 8.98 -6.54
CA ILE A 92 4.60 8.11 -5.61
C ILE A 92 3.16 8.60 -5.46
N LEU A 93 2.96 9.90 -5.24
CA LEU A 93 1.62 10.50 -5.14
C LEU A 93 0.84 10.34 -6.45
N SER A 94 1.49 10.51 -7.60
CA SER A 94 0.84 10.28 -8.90
C SER A 94 0.39 8.83 -9.07
N VAL A 95 1.22 7.86 -8.66
CA VAL A 95 0.87 6.43 -8.67
C VAL A 95 -0.29 6.15 -7.71
N GLY A 96 -0.28 6.77 -6.52
CA GLY A 96 -1.37 6.71 -5.54
C GLY A 96 -2.71 7.14 -6.14
N ILE A 97 -2.75 8.28 -6.82
CA ILE A 97 -3.96 8.77 -7.51
C ILE A 97 -4.55 7.72 -8.47
N TRP A 98 -3.68 7.11 -9.30
CA TRP A 98 -4.15 6.10 -10.25
C TRP A 98 -4.62 4.82 -9.56
N PHE A 99 -3.98 4.44 -8.46
CA PHE A 99 -4.33 3.27 -7.67
C PHE A 99 -5.69 3.46 -6.98
N GLU A 100 -5.90 4.56 -6.26
CA GLU A 100 -7.16 4.88 -5.58
C GLU A 100 -8.33 4.94 -6.57
N ASN A 101 -8.12 5.55 -7.74
CA ASN A 101 -9.11 5.54 -8.81
C ASN A 101 -9.46 4.12 -9.31
N LEU A 102 -8.51 3.18 -9.34
CA LEU A 102 -8.80 1.78 -9.68
C LEU A 102 -9.57 1.06 -8.58
N LEU A 103 -9.24 1.33 -7.30
CA LEU A 103 -9.95 0.77 -6.16
C LEU A 103 -11.41 1.25 -6.14
N ILE A 104 -11.64 2.56 -6.29
CA ILE A 104 -12.99 3.13 -6.38
C ILE A 104 -13.80 2.43 -7.48
N GLN A 105 -13.22 2.21 -8.66
CA GLN A 105 -13.92 1.48 -9.72
C GLN A 105 -14.22 0.02 -9.34
N GLY A 106 -13.30 -0.65 -8.65
CA GLY A 106 -13.50 -2.01 -8.12
C GLY A 106 -14.65 -2.07 -7.11
N LEU A 107 -14.65 -1.17 -6.13
CA LEU A 107 -15.68 -1.03 -5.11
C LEU A 107 -17.04 -0.66 -5.72
N ALA A 108 -17.07 0.32 -6.64
CA ALA A 108 -18.29 0.72 -7.34
C ALA A 108 -18.94 -0.44 -8.10
N ARG A 109 -18.16 -1.28 -8.78
CA ARG A 109 -18.69 -2.50 -9.42
C ARG A 109 -19.16 -3.53 -8.42
N MET A 110 -18.46 -3.70 -7.30
CA MET A 110 -18.88 -4.63 -6.25
C MET A 110 -20.27 -4.27 -5.72
N ILE A 111 -20.55 -2.98 -5.52
CA ILE A 111 -21.82 -2.50 -4.94
C ILE A 111 -23.02 -2.90 -5.80
N LEU A 112 -22.90 -2.93 -7.14
CA LEU A 112 -23.98 -3.36 -8.05
C LEU A 112 -24.49 -4.79 -7.80
N HIS A 113 -23.71 -5.62 -7.11
CA HIS A 113 -24.04 -7.01 -6.83
C HIS A 113 -24.32 -7.27 -5.34
N ASN A 114 -24.57 -6.22 -4.55
CA ASN A 114 -24.82 -6.32 -3.11
C ASN A 114 -26.04 -5.52 -2.69
N ASP A 115 -26.65 -5.92 -1.57
CA ASP A 115 -27.75 -5.18 -0.94
C ASP A 115 -27.27 -3.78 -0.51
N PRO A 116 -27.85 -2.68 -1.05
CA PRO A 116 -27.41 -1.33 -0.75
C PRO A 116 -27.65 -0.90 0.70
N THR A 117 -28.49 -1.63 1.45
CA THR A 117 -28.76 -1.34 2.87
C THR A 117 -27.75 -2.01 3.83
N ALA A 118 -26.90 -2.89 3.30
CA ALA A 118 -25.99 -3.67 4.12
C ALA A 118 -24.81 -2.82 4.64
N PRO A 119 -24.43 -2.95 5.94
CA PRO A 119 -23.29 -2.23 6.52
C PRO A 119 -21.98 -2.33 5.73
N HIS A 120 -21.66 -3.49 5.14
CA HIS A 120 -20.45 -3.64 4.31
C HIS A 120 -20.50 -2.82 3.02
N VAL A 121 -21.69 -2.57 2.46
CA VAL A 121 -21.86 -1.65 1.32
C VAL A 121 -21.68 -0.21 1.77
N HIS A 122 -22.29 0.19 2.88
CA HIS A 122 -22.09 1.54 3.44
C HIS A 122 -20.61 1.81 3.74
N TYR A 123 -19.91 0.84 4.33
CA TYR A 123 -18.47 1.00 4.60
C TYR A 123 -17.66 1.10 3.29
N SER A 124 -18.01 0.33 2.26
CA SER A 124 -17.33 0.46 0.95
C SER A 124 -17.57 1.82 0.30
N LEU A 125 -18.74 2.44 0.52
CA LEU A 125 -19.02 3.81 0.09
C LEU A 125 -18.23 4.84 0.92
N THR A 126 -18.05 4.61 2.22
CA THR A 126 -17.17 5.43 3.07
C THR A 126 -15.73 5.38 2.58
N GLU A 127 -15.19 4.18 2.33
CA GLU A 127 -13.85 3.96 1.77
C GLU A 127 -13.70 4.70 0.43
N MET A 128 -14.66 4.57 -0.50
CA MET A 128 -14.66 5.35 -1.74
C MET A 128 -14.63 6.87 -1.50
N GLY A 129 -15.34 7.35 -0.47
CA GLY A 129 -15.32 8.77 -0.10
C GLY A 129 -13.95 9.21 0.40
N ASP A 130 -13.33 8.43 1.29
CA ASP A 130 -11.98 8.68 1.80
C ASP A 130 -10.97 8.68 0.63
N GLU A 131 -11.02 7.70 -0.28
CA GLU A 131 -10.14 7.65 -1.48
C GLU A 131 -10.30 8.86 -2.40
N THR A 132 -11.51 9.41 -2.56
CA THR A 132 -11.65 10.64 -3.36
C THR A 132 -10.94 11.83 -2.72
N ARG A 133 -10.93 11.91 -1.37
CA ARG A 133 -10.23 12.97 -0.64
C ARG A 133 -8.72 12.77 -0.69
N HIS A 134 -8.23 11.52 -0.58
CA HIS A 134 -6.82 11.19 -0.75
C HIS A 134 -6.29 11.63 -2.12
N MET A 135 -7.00 11.31 -3.22
CA MET A 135 -6.61 11.76 -4.55
C MET A 135 -6.53 13.29 -4.67
N VAL A 136 -7.48 14.01 -4.07
CA VAL A 136 -7.46 15.48 -4.00
C VAL A 136 -6.22 15.94 -3.22
N MET A 137 -5.93 15.35 -2.06
CA MET A 137 -4.74 15.68 -1.26
C MET A 137 -3.45 15.47 -2.05
N PHE A 138 -3.31 14.33 -2.72
CA PHE A 138 -2.13 14.00 -3.52
C PHE A 138 -1.92 15.00 -4.64
N GLY A 139 -2.98 15.31 -5.39
CA GLY A 139 -2.94 16.31 -6.46
C GLY A 139 -2.54 17.69 -5.94
N ARG A 140 -3.13 18.13 -4.82
CA ARG A 140 -2.81 19.42 -4.21
C ARG A 140 -1.38 19.47 -3.66
N VAL A 141 -0.87 18.41 -3.04
CA VAL A 141 0.54 18.39 -2.60
C VAL A 141 1.49 18.45 -3.78
N ILE A 142 1.23 17.73 -4.88
CA ILE A 142 2.04 17.83 -6.11
C ILE A 142 2.10 19.28 -6.60
N GLU A 143 0.96 19.97 -6.63
CA GLU A 143 0.88 21.39 -6.99
C GLU A 143 1.64 22.28 -6.01
N THR A 144 1.40 22.14 -4.70
CA THR A 144 2.02 22.95 -3.65
C THR A 144 3.54 22.86 -3.66
N ILE A 145 4.11 21.68 -3.89
CA ILE A 145 5.57 21.48 -3.97
C ILE A 145 6.17 21.89 -5.34
N GLY A 146 5.36 22.52 -6.21
CA GLY A 146 5.76 22.95 -7.54
C GLY A 146 6.20 21.80 -8.45
N ALA A 147 5.71 20.58 -8.22
CA ALA A 147 6.05 19.41 -9.02
C ALA A 147 5.08 19.22 -10.17
N GLN A 148 5.54 18.53 -11.21
CA GLN A 148 4.68 18.06 -12.29
C GLN A 148 4.26 16.62 -12.03
N PRO A 149 2.99 16.25 -12.21
CA PRO A 149 2.55 14.88 -12.01
C PRO A 149 3.22 13.93 -13.02
N PHE A 150 3.24 12.64 -12.69
CA PHE A 150 3.71 11.58 -13.56
C PHE A 150 2.50 10.93 -14.26
N MET A 151 2.31 11.34 -15.51
CA MET A 151 1.18 10.89 -16.33
C MET A 151 1.42 9.48 -16.89
N LEU A 152 0.35 8.70 -17.01
CA LEU A 152 0.38 7.43 -17.70
C LEU A 152 0.59 7.64 -19.21
N SER A 153 1.47 6.84 -19.82
CA SER A 153 1.58 6.77 -21.27
C SER A 153 0.30 6.22 -21.90
N LYS A 154 0.07 6.47 -23.20
CA LYS A 154 -1.11 5.95 -23.92
C LYS A 154 -1.26 4.43 -23.80
N THR A 155 -0.15 3.70 -23.83
CA THR A 155 -0.14 2.24 -23.67
C THR A 155 -0.50 1.82 -22.24
N GLN A 156 0.07 2.49 -21.23
CA GLN A 156 -0.31 2.25 -19.84
C GLN A 156 -1.79 2.55 -19.60
N LEU A 157 -2.30 3.65 -20.15
CA LEU A 157 -3.72 4.00 -20.05
C LEU A 157 -4.61 2.92 -20.68
N ALA A 158 -4.27 2.46 -21.89
CA ALA A 158 -5.02 1.39 -22.55
C ALA A 158 -5.07 0.10 -21.71
N VAL A 159 -3.97 -0.27 -21.06
CA VAL A 159 -3.91 -1.44 -20.17
C VAL A 159 -4.71 -1.18 -18.89
N ILE A 160 -4.45 -0.07 -18.21
CA ILE A 160 -5.01 0.22 -16.88
C ILE A 160 -6.52 0.37 -16.92
N SER A 161 -7.09 0.92 -18.00
CA SER A 161 -8.55 1.04 -18.16
C SER A 161 -9.28 -0.30 -18.21
N ARG A 162 -8.57 -1.42 -18.46
CA ARG A 162 -9.14 -2.78 -18.49
C ARG A 162 -8.97 -3.53 -17.17
N VAL A 163 -7.97 -3.16 -16.35
CA VAL A 163 -7.68 -3.77 -15.05
C VAL A 163 -8.93 -3.90 -14.16
N PRO A 164 -9.76 -2.86 -14.00
CA PRO A 164 -10.76 -2.92 -12.95
C PRO A 164 -11.91 -3.91 -13.28
N ALA A 165 -12.06 -4.37 -14.52
CA ALA A 165 -12.95 -5.50 -14.84
C ALA A 165 -12.53 -6.83 -14.19
N GLY A 166 -11.23 -7.02 -13.91
CA GLY A 166 -10.67 -8.18 -13.22
C GLY A 166 -10.58 -8.04 -11.70
N LEU A 167 -10.81 -6.83 -11.16
CA LEU A 167 -10.79 -6.57 -9.71
C LEU A 167 -12.11 -6.99 -9.08
N ARG A 168 -12.28 -8.30 -8.88
CA ARG A 168 -13.47 -8.92 -8.27
C ARG A 168 -13.09 -9.95 -7.23
N GLY A 169 -14.02 -10.31 -6.35
CA GLY A 169 -13.84 -11.40 -5.39
C GLY A 169 -12.62 -11.19 -4.50
N THR A 170 -11.75 -12.20 -4.39
CA THR A 170 -10.49 -12.13 -3.64
C THR A 170 -9.44 -11.26 -4.34
N MET A 171 -9.49 -11.13 -5.68
CA MET A 171 -8.52 -10.33 -6.43
C MET A 171 -8.58 -8.85 -6.04
N LEU A 172 -9.79 -8.30 -5.88
CA LEU A 172 -9.98 -6.92 -5.45
C LEU A 172 -9.23 -6.64 -4.14
N TRP A 173 -9.45 -7.47 -3.11
CA TRP A 173 -8.84 -7.28 -1.80
C TRP A 173 -7.34 -7.52 -1.79
N VAL A 174 -6.84 -8.50 -2.56
CA VAL A 174 -5.39 -8.70 -2.69
C VAL A 174 -4.73 -7.52 -3.42
N ALA A 175 -5.37 -6.98 -4.45
CA ALA A 175 -4.86 -5.81 -5.16
C ALA A 175 -4.86 -4.55 -4.27
N ALA A 176 -5.93 -4.35 -3.48
CA ALA A 176 -6.01 -3.29 -2.46
C ALA A 176 -4.83 -3.38 -1.48
N LEU A 177 -4.63 -4.55 -0.86
CA LEU A 177 -3.52 -4.74 0.08
C LEU A 177 -2.13 -4.53 -0.54
N VAL A 178 -1.93 -4.94 -1.80
CA VAL A 178 -0.66 -4.71 -2.51
C VAL A 178 -0.36 -3.22 -2.69
N GLY A 179 -1.37 -2.40 -2.96
CA GLY A 179 -1.18 -0.97 -3.14
C GLY A 179 -1.32 -0.13 -1.88
N GLU A 180 -1.92 -0.62 -0.80
CA GLU A 180 -2.05 0.13 0.46
C GLU A 180 -0.92 -0.19 1.44
N GLU A 181 -0.68 -1.48 1.71
CA GLU A 181 0.10 -1.87 2.89
C GLU A 181 1.62 -1.65 2.74
N ILE A 182 2.13 -1.75 1.51
CA ILE A 182 3.53 -1.42 1.23
C ILE A 182 3.78 0.07 1.46
N PHE A 183 2.84 0.93 1.05
CA PHE A 183 2.97 2.37 1.24
C PHE A 183 2.72 2.77 2.69
N ASP A 184 1.74 2.19 3.40
CA ASP A 184 1.48 2.48 4.81
C ASP A 184 2.75 2.33 5.68
N THR A 185 3.51 1.25 5.48
CA THR A 185 4.76 1.02 6.21
C THR A 185 5.79 2.13 5.91
N LEU A 186 5.95 2.51 4.64
CA LEU A 186 6.88 3.55 4.21
C LEU A 186 6.44 4.94 4.72
N GLN A 187 5.15 5.26 4.66
CA GLN A 187 4.61 6.53 5.13
C GLN A 187 4.77 6.69 6.65
N ARG A 188 4.65 5.60 7.43
CA ARG A 188 4.94 5.62 8.87
C ARG A 188 6.40 5.96 9.17
N GLU A 189 7.36 5.47 8.36
CA GLU A 189 8.77 5.87 8.46
C GLU A 189 8.94 7.37 8.13
N MET A 190 8.23 7.88 7.11
CA MET A 190 8.27 9.30 6.74
C MET A 190 7.78 10.22 7.86
N ILE A 191 6.67 9.86 8.53
CA ILE A 191 6.08 10.69 9.61
C ILE A 191 7.07 10.89 10.77
N ALA A 192 7.96 9.92 10.99
CA ALA A 192 8.94 9.95 12.07
C ALA A 192 10.16 10.84 11.79
N ASP A 193 10.34 11.31 10.55
CA ASP A 193 11.48 12.13 10.16
C ASP A 193 11.25 13.62 10.50
N PRO A 194 12.04 14.23 11.40
CA PRO A 194 11.92 15.65 11.75
C PRO A 194 12.32 16.61 10.62
N GLU A 195 13.11 16.13 9.65
CA GLU A 195 13.63 16.93 8.53
C GLU A 195 12.69 16.93 7.31
N LEU A 196 11.56 16.21 7.39
CA LEU A 196 10.56 16.18 6.34
C LEU A 196 9.84 17.53 6.21
N GLN A 197 9.46 17.88 4.99
CA GLN A 197 8.56 19.01 4.74
C GLN A 197 7.27 18.88 5.58
N PRO A 198 6.87 19.92 6.34
CA PRO A 198 5.69 19.87 7.20
C PRO A 198 4.41 19.47 6.47
N ILE A 199 4.20 19.98 5.25
CA ILE A 199 3.05 19.65 4.40
C ILE A 199 3.00 18.16 4.06
N VAL A 200 4.16 17.55 3.79
CA VAL A 200 4.27 16.12 3.49
C VAL A 200 4.00 15.31 4.76
N SER A 201 4.53 15.73 5.91
CA SER A 201 4.26 15.07 7.18
C SER A 201 2.76 15.09 7.54
N GLN A 202 2.06 16.21 7.33
CA GLN A 202 0.60 16.32 7.54
C GLN A 202 -0.16 15.37 6.61
N LEU A 203 0.15 15.39 5.30
CA LEU A 203 -0.41 14.47 4.32
C LEU A 203 -0.28 13.02 4.76
N MET A 204 0.94 12.58 5.11
CA MET A 204 1.19 11.18 5.48
C MET A 204 0.43 10.79 6.75
N ARG A 205 0.34 11.68 7.76
CA ARG A 205 -0.41 11.41 9.01
C ARG A 205 -1.90 11.17 8.75
N ILE A 206 -2.51 12.01 7.91
CA ILE A 206 -3.92 11.88 7.56
C ILE A 206 -4.14 10.55 6.83
N HIS A 207 -3.42 10.33 5.73
CA HIS A 207 -3.54 9.13 4.90
C HIS A 207 -3.35 7.84 5.71
N VAL A 208 -2.27 7.74 6.48
CA VAL A 208 -1.97 6.55 7.32
C VAL A 208 -3.05 6.30 8.39
N THR A 209 -3.71 7.36 8.89
CA THR A 209 -4.78 7.23 9.89
C THR A 209 -6.06 6.67 9.28
N GLU A 210 -6.35 7.01 8.03
CA GLU A 210 -7.49 6.54 7.26
C GLU A 210 -7.25 5.12 6.74
N GLU A 211 -6.11 4.90 6.07
CA GLU A 211 -5.70 3.63 5.45
C GLU A 211 -5.59 2.45 6.43
N ALA A 212 -5.28 2.70 7.70
CA ALA A 212 -5.27 1.65 8.71
C ALA A 212 -6.61 0.89 8.78
N ARG A 213 -7.73 1.56 8.45
CA ARG A 213 -9.07 0.94 8.40
C ARG A 213 -9.28 0.16 7.10
N HIS A 214 -8.84 0.69 5.96
CA HIS A 214 -8.94 0.06 4.64
C HIS A 214 -8.13 -1.24 4.60
N ILE A 215 -6.87 -1.20 5.04
CA ILE A 215 -6.01 -2.38 5.17
C ILE A 215 -6.66 -3.45 6.05
N ARG A 216 -7.24 -3.05 7.19
CA ARG A 216 -7.94 -3.99 8.08
C ARG A 216 -9.16 -4.60 7.37
N TYR A 217 -9.95 -3.79 6.68
CA TYR A 217 -11.13 -4.25 5.96
C TYR A 217 -10.77 -5.21 4.82
N ALA A 218 -9.73 -4.88 4.05
CA ALA A 218 -9.22 -5.70 2.96
C ALA A 218 -8.63 -7.02 3.45
N ARG A 219 -7.88 -7.05 4.56
CA ARG A 219 -7.40 -8.29 5.20
C ARG A 219 -8.55 -9.21 5.60
N GLU A 220 -9.58 -8.68 6.26
CA GLU A 220 -10.79 -9.44 6.61
C GLU A 220 -11.54 -9.91 5.33
N GLY A 221 -11.52 -9.10 4.27
CA GLY A 221 -12.04 -9.42 2.94
C GLY A 221 -11.35 -10.63 2.30
N VAL A 222 -10.02 -10.68 2.36
CA VAL A 222 -9.22 -11.83 1.92
C VAL A 222 -9.57 -13.07 2.76
N LEU A 223 -9.55 -12.97 4.09
CA LEU A 223 -9.79 -14.10 4.99
C LEU A 223 -11.17 -14.75 4.74
N ARG A 224 -12.23 -13.97 4.59
CA ARG A 224 -13.56 -14.49 4.25
C ARG A 224 -13.57 -15.17 2.89
N ARG A 225 -13.10 -14.45 1.86
CA ARG A 225 -13.20 -14.91 0.47
C ARG A 225 -12.30 -16.10 0.17
N VAL A 226 -11.16 -16.25 0.82
CA VAL A 226 -10.30 -17.43 0.66
C VAL A 226 -10.99 -18.71 1.16
N ASN A 227 -11.87 -18.61 2.15
CA ASN A 227 -12.66 -19.74 2.63
C ASN A 227 -13.84 -20.09 1.71
N GLU A 228 -14.37 -19.10 0.98
CA GLU A 228 -15.51 -19.27 0.06
C GLU A 228 -15.08 -19.55 -1.39
N ALA A 229 -13.86 -19.17 -1.78
CA ALA A 229 -13.39 -19.20 -3.15
C ALA A 229 -13.08 -20.60 -3.65
N SER A 230 -13.34 -20.83 -4.93
CA SER A 230 -12.98 -22.08 -5.60
C SER A 230 -11.45 -22.28 -5.58
N ARG A 231 -11.03 -23.55 -5.69
CA ARG A 231 -9.59 -23.88 -5.82
C ARG A 231 -8.94 -23.15 -7.01
N PHE A 232 -9.69 -22.99 -8.10
CA PHE A 232 -9.22 -22.28 -9.29
C PHE A 232 -9.01 -20.79 -9.03
N ASP A 233 -9.97 -20.12 -8.38
CA ASP A 233 -9.85 -18.70 -8.06
C ASP A 233 -8.68 -18.43 -7.13
N ARG A 234 -8.53 -19.26 -6.08
CA ARG A 234 -7.39 -19.18 -5.15
C ARG A 234 -6.05 -19.37 -5.86
N ALA A 235 -5.98 -20.36 -6.75
CA ALA A 235 -4.76 -20.63 -7.53
C ALA A 235 -4.46 -19.52 -8.55
N THR A 236 -5.49 -18.84 -9.06
CA THR A 236 -5.33 -17.71 -9.98
C THR A 236 -4.83 -16.47 -9.23
N VAL A 237 -5.53 -16.07 -8.17
CA VAL A 237 -5.16 -14.91 -7.33
C VAL A 237 -3.77 -15.06 -6.75
N SER A 238 -3.44 -16.25 -6.21
CA SER A 238 -2.12 -16.49 -5.60
C SER A 238 -0.95 -16.44 -6.59
N ARG A 239 -1.18 -16.69 -7.88
CA ARG A 239 -0.15 -16.53 -8.92
C ARG A 239 -0.08 -15.09 -9.42
N MET A 240 -1.24 -14.46 -9.62
CA MET A 240 -1.34 -13.09 -10.11
C MET A 240 -0.87 -12.05 -9.10
N SER A 241 -0.90 -12.35 -7.80
CA SER A 241 -0.30 -11.46 -6.78
C SER A 241 1.17 -11.15 -7.04
N GLY A 242 1.89 -12.01 -7.79
CA GLY A 242 3.26 -11.76 -8.24
C GLY A 242 3.43 -10.58 -9.19
N ILE A 243 2.36 -10.12 -9.85
CA ILE A 243 2.38 -8.97 -10.76
C ILE A 243 2.72 -7.68 -9.99
N GLY A 244 2.39 -7.60 -8.69
CA GLY A 244 2.73 -6.46 -7.85
C GLY A 244 4.23 -6.19 -7.78
N GLY A 245 5.08 -7.23 -7.81
CA GLY A 245 6.54 -7.10 -7.73
C GLY A 245 7.14 -6.17 -8.79
N PRO A 246 7.01 -6.48 -10.10
CA PRO A 246 7.52 -5.62 -11.15
C PRO A 246 6.81 -4.26 -11.22
N LEU A 247 5.52 -4.18 -10.90
CA LEU A 247 4.79 -2.91 -10.89
C LEU A 247 5.33 -1.96 -9.81
N MET A 248 5.50 -2.46 -8.58
CA MET A 248 6.03 -1.66 -7.47
C MET A 248 7.50 -1.31 -7.67
N ALA A 249 8.32 -2.22 -8.21
CA ALA A 249 9.70 -1.89 -8.56
C ALA A 249 9.76 -0.78 -9.61
N TYR A 250 8.89 -0.80 -10.63
CA TYR A 250 8.79 0.29 -11.59
C TYR A 250 8.30 1.58 -10.95
N ALA A 251 7.27 1.51 -10.09
CA ALA A 251 6.73 2.66 -9.40
C ALA A 251 7.81 3.39 -8.60
N PHE A 252 8.68 2.69 -7.87
CA PHE A 252 9.77 3.32 -7.12
C PHE A 252 10.93 3.81 -8.00
N THR A 253 11.15 3.22 -9.17
CA THR A 253 12.35 3.47 -10.00
C THR A 253 12.00 3.97 -11.41
N ASN A 254 10.92 4.74 -11.53
CA ASN A 254 10.49 5.30 -12.80
C ASN A 254 11.63 6.13 -13.41
N PRO A 255 12.16 5.79 -14.61
CA PRO A 255 13.31 6.47 -15.19
C PRO A 255 13.12 7.99 -15.35
N GLU A 256 11.87 8.42 -15.51
CA GLU A 256 11.49 9.82 -15.65
C GLU A 256 11.84 10.66 -14.40
N ILE A 257 11.84 10.07 -13.20
CA ILE A 257 12.25 10.73 -11.96
C ILE A 257 13.67 11.27 -12.12
N TYR A 258 14.60 10.37 -12.46
CA TYR A 258 16.02 10.70 -12.59
C TYR A 258 16.28 11.68 -13.73
N ARG A 259 15.56 11.53 -14.85
CA ARG A 259 15.65 12.45 -15.99
C ARG A 259 15.28 13.88 -15.60
N ARG A 260 14.23 14.07 -14.78
CA ARG A 260 13.79 15.40 -14.32
C ARG A 260 14.77 16.07 -13.36
N VAL A 261 15.54 15.27 -12.60
CA VAL A 261 16.65 15.76 -11.75
C VAL A 261 17.90 16.13 -12.58
N GLY A 262 17.94 15.76 -13.86
CA GLY A 262 19.10 15.97 -14.74
C GLY A 262 20.15 14.84 -14.66
N LEU A 263 19.77 13.67 -14.14
CA LEU A 263 20.63 12.49 -14.10
C LEU A 263 20.41 11.62 -15.34
N ASP A 264 21.42 10.82 -15.71
CA ASP A 264 21.22 9.77 -16.73
C ASP A 264 20.22 8.73 -16.21
N PRO A 265 19.06 8.55 -16.85
CA PRO A 265 18.00 7.72 -16.32
C PRO A 265 18.33 6.22 -16.34
N LYS A 266 19.21 5.77 -17.26
CA LYS A 266 19.64 4.36 -17.31
C LYS A 266 20.63 4.06 -16.19
N VAL A 267 21.63 4.92 -16.01
CA VAL A 267 22.64 4.77 -14.95
C VAL A 267 22.01 4.89 -13.57
N ALA A 268 21.20 5.93 -13.34
CA ALA A 268 20.54 6.15 -12.06
C ALA A 268 19.61 4.97 -11.71
N ARG A 269 18.77 4.53 -12.66
CA ARG A 269 17.88 3.41 -12.42
C ARG A 269 18.63 2.09 -12.18
N ALA A 270 19.73 1.85 -12.89
CA ALA A 270 20.56 0.66 -12.66
C ALA A 270 21.14 0.67 -11.24
N GLN A 271 21.66 1.80 -10.77
CA GLN A 271 22.15 1.94 -9.39
C GLN A 271 21.02 1.79 -8.37
N ALA A 272 19.87 2.42 -8.58
CA ALA A 272 18.70 2.30 -7.70
C ALA A 272 18.21 0.84 -7.58
N LEU A 273 18.13 0.10 -8.69
CA LEU A 273 17.71 -1.30 -8.69
C LEU A 273 18.71 -2.22 -8.00
N ALA A 274 20.00 -1.90 -8.06
CA ALA A 274 21.07 -2.65 -7.40
C ALA A 274 21.36 -2.17 -5.96
N ASN A 275 20.77 -1.05 -5.52
CA ASN A 275 21.08 -0.44 -4.24
C ASN A 275 20.59 -1.31 -3.07
N PRO A 276 21.49 -1.83 -2.20
CA PRO A 276 21.09 -2.69 -1.08
C PRO A 276 20.22 -1.96 -0.06
N LEU A 277 20.40 -0.64 0.13
CA LEU A 277 19.58 0.16 1.05
C LEU A 277 18.14 0.29 0.51
N HIS A 278 18.00 0.58 -0.79
CA HIS A 278 16.68 0.62 -1.43
C HIS A 278 16.00 -0.76 -1.43
N ILE A 279 16.74 -1.85 -1.67
CA ILE A 279 16.22 -3.22 -1.57
C ILE A 279 15.76 -3.52 -0.14
N ALA A 280 16.52 -3.10 0.88
CA ALA A 280 16.12 -3.26 2.28
C ALA A 280 14.82 -2.51 2.58
N ASN A 281 14.65 -1.28 2.08
CA ASN A 281 13.41 -0.51 2.25
C ASN A 281 12.22 -1.23 1.61
N LYS A 282 12.38 -1.76 0.39
CA LYS A 282 11.34 -2.56 -0.29
C LYS A 282 10.96 -3.80 0.51
N LYS A 283 11.94 -4.54 1.04
CA LYS A 283 11.71 -5.72 1.89
C LYS A 283 10.97 -5.35 3.17
N ARG A 284 11.36 -4.26 3.85
CA ARG A 284 10.65 -3.78 5.05
C ARG A 284 9.20 -3.43 4.75
N GLY A 285 8.96 -2.64 3.69
CA GLY A 285 7.60 -2.28 3.27
C GLY A 285 6.72 -3.49 2.90
N PHE A 286 7.31 -4.52 2.29
CA PHE A 286 6.56 -5.72 1.90
C PHE A 286 6.44 -6.78 3.01
N ALA A 287 7.19 -6.70 4.11
CA ALA A 287 7.30 -7.79 5.08
C ALA A 287 5.95 -8.22 5.67
N SER A 288 5.15 -7.26 6.15
CA SER A 288 3.83 -7.54 6.76
C SER A 288 2.83 -8.12 5.74
N LEU A 289 2.78 -7.54 4.55
CA LEU A 289 1.93 -8.00 3.46
C LEU A 289 2.36 -9.39 2.97
N GLY A 290 3.65 -9.57 2.69
CA GLY A 290 4.23 -10.82 2.20
C GLY A 290 3.95 -11.97 3.16
N LYS A 291 4.16 -11.76 4.47
CA LYS A 291 3.79 -12.71 5.52
C LYS A 291 2.31 -13.08 5.45
N PHE A 292 1.43 -12.08 5.42
CA PHE A 292 -0.02 -12.32 5.35
C PHE A 292 -0.44 -13.09 4.09
N LEU A 293 0.09 -12.73 2.92
CA LEU A 293 -0.23 -13.43 1.67
C LEU A 293 0.30 -14.87 1.69
N MET A 294 1.46 -15.14 2.29
CA MET A 294 1.98 -16.50 2.45
C MET A 294 1.13 -17.35 3.39
N GLU A 295 0.82 -16.83 4.58
CA GLU A 295 0.03 -17.53 5.60
C GLU A 295 -1.38 -17.89 5.09
N ASN A 296 -1.94 -17.09 4.19
CA ASN A 296 -3.28 -17.29 3.62
C ASN A 296 -3.27 -17.96 2.24
N GLY A 297 -2.10 -18.43 1.78
CA GLY A 297 -1.96 -19.13 0.49
C GLY A 297 -2.20 -18.26 -0.74
N MET A 298 -2.09 -16.94 -0.60
CA MET A 298 -2.24 -15.93 -1.66
C MET A 298 -0.89 -15.53 -2.30
N LEU A 299 0.19 -16.26 -2.00
CA LEU A 299 1.52 -16.04 -2.57
C LEU A 299 2.13 -17.36 -3.08
N ALA A 300 1.71 -17.78 -4.27
CA ALA A 300 2.21 -19.01 -4.89
C ALA A 300 3.72 -18.94 -5.21
N PRO A 301 4.43 -20.06 -5.40
CA PRO A 301 5.86 -20.05 -5.67
C PRO A 301 6.27 -19.18 -6.87
N VAL A 302 5.45 -19.13 -7.93
CA VAL A 302 5.70 -18.25 -9.08
C VAL A 302 5.56 -16.76 -8.72
N ALA A 303 4.62 -16.41 -7.85
CA ALA A 303 4.46 -15.05 -7.36
C ALA A 303 5.64 -14.67 -6.46
N GLN A 304 6.05 -15.54 -5.54
CA GLN A 304 7.24 -15.34 -4.71
C GLN A 304 8.49 -15.09 -5.54
N ARG A 305 8.70 -15.85 -6.62
CA ARG A 305 9.81 -15.62 -7.56
C ARG A 305 9.76 -14.23 -8.19
N ALA A 306 8.58 -13.74 -8.56
CA ALA A 306 8.41 -12.41 -9.12
C ALA A 306 8.78 -11.31 -8.10
N TRP A 307 8.30 -11.43 -6.85
CA TRP A 307 8.64 -10.50 -5.77
C TRP A 307 10.14 -10.52 -5.42
N ARG A 308 10.74 -11.72 -5.31
CA ARG A 308 12.19 -11.90 -5.08
C ARG A 308 13.03 -11.26 -6.17
N ARG A 309 12.70 -11.51 -7.45
CA ARG A 309 13.41 -10.93 -8.60
C ARG A 309 13.39 -9.40 -8.60
N ASN A 310 12.37 -8.79 -7.97
CA ASN A 310 12.21 -7.35 -7.86
C ASN A 310 12.69 -6.78 -6.52
N GLY A 311 13.31 -7.59 -5.66
CA GLY A 311 13.95 -7.16 -4.42
C GLY A 311 12.99 -6.91 -3.25
N PHE A 312 11.84 -7.58 -3.22
CA PHE A 312 10.88 -7.49 -2.11
C PHE A 312 10.92 -8.71 -1.17
N LEU A 313 11.57 -9.80 -1.60
CA LEU A 313 11.79 -11.02 -0.82
C LEU A 313 13.26 -11.43 -0.92
N ASP A 314 13.71 -12.22 0.06
CA ASP A 314 14.97 -12.98 0.00
C ASP A 314 14.85 -14.14 -0.99
#